data_AF-A0A7J6S3D6-F1
#
_entry.id   AF-A0A7J6S3D6-F1
#
_cell.length_a   1.000
_cell.length_b   1.000
_cell.length_c   1.000
_cell.angle_alpha   90.00
_cell.angle_beta   90.00
_cell.angle_gamma   90.00
#
_symmetry.space_group_name_H-M   'P 1'
#
loop_
_entity.id
_entity.type
_entity.pdbx_description
1 polymer ?
#
loop_
_entity_poly.entity_id
_entity_poly.type
_entity_poly.pdbx_seq_one_letter_code
_entity_poly.pdbx_strand_id
1 'polypeptide(L)'
;CGKSSRVPQFIIDADANARIVVTQPRRLAAITLAHRVRDELTACGKDGASLVGYRIGGGERSESSGASEPRILFVTTGYLLQSLVQDPIRLYTKWTHRILEIVKLDIAGNVLAYLADYFSC
;
A
#
# COMPACT_ATOMS: atom_id res chain seq x y z
N CYS A 1 9.15 -14.32 -4.71
CA CYS A 1 10.36 -13.71 -4.10
C CYS A 1 9.94 -12.38 -3.44
N GLY A 2 10.22 -12.17 -2.14
CA GLY A 2 9.55 -11.21 -1.24
C GLY A 2 9.77 -9.71 -1.48
N LYS A 3 9.57 -9.23 -2.70
CA LYS A 3 9.69 -7.82 -3.08
C LYS A 3 8.69 -6.95 -2.31
N SER A 4 7.42 -7.36 -2.30
CA SER A 4 6.31 -6.60 -1.71
C SER A 4 6.30 -6.58 -0.18
N SER A 5 7.15 -7.37 0.47
CA SER A 5 7.41 -7.25 1.91
C SER A 5 8.68 -6.45 2.21
N ARG A 6 9.77 -6.63 1.44
CA ARG A 6 11.08 -6.02 1.76
C ARG A 6 11.29 -4.62 1.20
N VAL A 7 10.84 -4.34 -0.03
CA VAL A 7 11.04 -3.03 -0.67
C VAL A 7 10.40 -1.89 0.15
N PRO A 8 9.15 -2.03 0.65
CA PRO A 8 8.57 -0.98 1.50
C PRO A 8 9.40 -0.69 2.75
N GLN A 9 9.96 -1.73 3.39
CA GLN A 9 10.78 -1.60 4.60
C GLN A 9 12.07 -0.84 4.31
N PHE A 10 12.76 -1.16 3.22
CA PHE A 10 13.97 -0.44 2.81
C PHE A 10 13.72 1.03 2.48
N ILE A 11 12.58 1.34 1.85
CA ILE A 11 12.24 2.73 1.52
C ILE A 11 11.98 3.55 2.80
N ILE A 12 11.24 3.01 3.78
CA ILE A 12 10.99 3.75 5.04
C ILE A 12 12.26 3.94 5.89
N ASP A 13 13.26 3.07 5.70
CA ASP A 13 14.57 3.18 6.35
C ASP A 13 15.45 4.25 5.70
N ALA A 14 15.35 4.41 4.37
CA ALA A 14 16.07 5.42 3.63
C ALA A 14 15.43 6.82 3.75
N ASP A 15 14.10 6.90 3.89
CA ASP A 15 13.36 8.15 3.97
C ASP A 15 12.28 8.09 5.07
N ALA A 16 12.48 8.89 6.13
CA ALA A 16 11.55 9.01 7.25
C ALA A 16 10.21 9.69 6.90
N ASN A 17 10.12 10.36 5.75
CA ASN A 17 8.90 10.99 5.25
C ASN A 17 8.17 10.12 4.22
N ALA A 18 8.76 9.00 3.79
CA ALA A 18 8.14 8.13 2.81
C ALA A 18 6.79 7.60 3.29
N ARG A 19 5.81 7.71 2.40
CA ARG A 19 4.48 7.09 2.45
C ARG A 19 4.30 6.16 1.26
N ILE A 20 4.03 4.90 1.53
CA ILE A 20 4.06 3.81 0.56
C ILE A 20 2.70 3.13 0.52
N VAL A 21 2.13 3.03 -0.67
CA VAL A 21 0.97 2.16 -0.92
C VAL A 21 1.42 0.95 -1.72
N VAL A 22 1.04 -0.24 -1.27
CA VAL A 22 1.38 -1.52 -1.90
C VAL A 22 0.08 -2.21 -2.30
N THR A 23 -0.13 -2.44 -3.59
CA THR A 23 -1.32 -3.20 -4.03
C THR A 23 -1.11 -4.70 -3.87
N GLN A 24 -2.21 -5.40 -3.70
CA GLN A 24 -2.32 -6.85 -3.73
C GLN A 24 -3.61 -7.23 -4.48
N PRO A 25 -3.59 -8.23 -5.37
CA PRO A 25 -4.81 -8.64 -6.08
C PRO A 25 -5.82 -9.35 -5.17
N ARG A 26 -5.41 -9.84 -3.99
CA ARG A 26 -6.23 -10.65 -3.09
C ARG A 26 -6.29 -10.02 -1.69
N ARG A 27 -7.48 -10.03 -1.07
CA ARG A 27 -7.71 -9.52 0.30
C ARG A 27 -6.78 -10.16 1.31
N LEU A 28 -6.75 -11.49 1.33
CA LEU A 28 -5.94 -12.25 2.29
C LEU A 28 -4.44 -11.95 2.12
N ALA A 29 -3.97 -11.74 0.89
CA ALA A 29 -2.58 -11.36 0.65
C ALA A 29 -2.25 -9.96 1.22
N ALA A 30 -3.14 -8.98 1.05
CA ALA A 30 -2.99 -7.65 1.66
C ALA A 30 -2.92 -7.72 3.19
N ILE A 31 -3.83 -8.47 3.80
CA ILE A 31 -3.91 -8.64 5.26
C ILE A 31 -2.67 -9.35 5.79
N THR A 32 -2.33 -10.52 5.23
CA THR A 32 -1.20 -11.33 5.69
C THR A 32 0.13 -10.59 5.52
N LEU A 33 0.33 -9.85 4.42
CA LEU A 33 1.55 -9.06 4.25
C LEU A 33 1.61 -7.89 5.23
N ALA A 34 0.50 -7.20 5.49
CA ALA A 34 0.47 -6.12 6.46
C ALA A 34 0.85 -6.60 7.86
N HIS A 35 0.26 -7.71 8.33
CA HIS A 35 0.62 -8.29 9.63
C HIS A 35 2.08 -8.72 9.67
N ARG A 36 2.53 -9.44 8.64
CA ARG A 36 3.92 -9.89 8.56
C ARG A 36 4.91 -8.73 8.63
N VAL A 37 4.72 -7.69 7.82
CA VAL A 37 5.64 -6.53 7.79
C VAL A 37 5.56 -5.73 9.08
N ARG A 38 4.38 -5.59 9.68
CA ARG A 38 4.22 -5.00 11.01
C ARG A 38 5.05 -5.74 12.05
N ASP A 39 4.95 -7.06 12.08
CA ASP A 39 5.62 -7.89 13.08
C ASP A 39 7.15 -7.89 12.84
N GLU A 40 7.60 -7.92 11.58
CA GLU A 40 9.00 -7.77 11.19
C GLU A 40 9.58 -6.41 11.64
N LEU A 41 8.87 -5.29 11.42
CA LEU A 41 9.32 -3.97 11.87
C LEU A 41 9.33 -3.84 13.40
N THR A 42 8.36 -4.46 14.06
CA THR A 42 8.28 -4.50 15.54
C THR A 42 9.46 -5.27 16.12
N ALA A 43 9.84 -6.40 15.52
CA ALA A 43 11.03 -7.17 15.90
C ALA A 43 12.33 -6.38 15.71
N CYS A 44 12.35 -5.39 14.81
CA CYS A 44 13.47 -4.46 14.62
C CYS A 44 13.40 -3.21 15.52
N GLY A 45 12.50 -3.16 16.52
CA GLY A 45 12.41 -2.06 17.48
C GLY A 45 11.66 -0.82 16.99
N LYS A 46 10.93 -0.90 15.87
CA LYS A 46 10.07 0.18 15.37
C LYS A 46 8.62 -0.01 15.82
N ASP A 47 7.84 1.05 15.85
CA ASP A 47 6.40 0.97 16.11
C ASP A 47 5.64 0.47 14.87
N GLY A 48 5.71 -0.84 14.62
CA GLY A 48 5.05 -1.45 13.46
C GLY A 48 3.54 -1.20 13.43
N ALA A 49 2.89 -1.12 14.60
CA ALA A 49 1.44 -0.98 14.72
C ALA A 49 0.92 0.39 14.25
N SER A 50 1.71 1.45 14.40
CA SER A 50 1.41 2.75 13.80
C SER A 50 1.94 2.87 12.37
N LEU A 51 3.04 2.21 12.03
CA LEU A 51 3.67 2.33 10.71
C LEU A 51 2.95 1.60 9.59
N VAL A 52 2.28 0.47 9.88
CA VAL A 52 1.74 -0.44 8.86
C VAL A 52 0.23 -0.59 9.04
N GLY A 53 -0.50 -0.58 7.93
CA GLY A 53 -1.92 -0.92 7.90
C GLY A 53 -2.35 -1.56 6.59
N TYR A 54 -3.63 -1.89 6.51
CA TYR A 54 -4.24 -2.35 5.26
C TYR A 54 -5.63 -1.75 5.00
N ARG A 55 -6.06 -1.77 3.73
CA ARG A 55 -7.42 -1.43 3.28
C ARG A 55 -7.88 -2.38 2.19
N ILE A 56 -9.07 -2.93 2.35
CA ILE A 56 -9.65 -3.87 1.39
C ILE A 56 -11.03 -3.34 0.98
N GLY A 57 -11.38 -3.46 -0.31
CA GLY A 57 -12.68 -2.98 -0.81
C GLY A 57 -13.88 -3.68 -0.15
N GLY A 58 -15.11 -3.18 -0.27
CA GLY A 58 -16.30 -3.89 0.23
C GLY A 58 -16.63 -3.67 1.72
N GLY A 59 -16.27 -2.52 2.29
CA GLY A 59 -16.80 -2.06 3.59
C GLY A 59 -15.95 -2.42 4.82
N GLU A 60 -15.04 -3.39 4.74
CA GLU A 60 -14.11 -3.70 5.83
C GLU A 60 -13.03 -2.62 5.96
N ARG A 61 -13.02 -1.95 7.11
CA ARG A 61 -12.09 -0.87 7.43
C ARG A 61 -10.97 -1.37 8.33
N SER A 62 -9.74 -1.09 7.90
CA SER A 62 -8.62 -0.66 8.74
C SER A 62 -8.34 -1.34 10.08
N GLU A 63 -7.25 -2.07 10.15
CA GLU A 63 -6.52 -2.29 11.41
C GLU A 63 -5.21 -1.49 11.42
N SER A 64 -5.28 -0.15 11.35
CA SER A 64 -4.19 0.67 11.89
C SER A 64 -4.47 0.80 13.39
N SER A 65 -3.69 0.11 14.22
CA SER A 65 -3.88 0.12 15.67
C SER A 65 -3.39 1.43 16.33
N GLY A 66 -2.72 2.30 15.57
CA GLY A 66 -2.16 3.57 16.04
C GLY A 66 -3.08 4.78 15.85
N ALA A 67 -2.78 5.86 16.58
CA ALA A 67 -3.46 7.15 16.48
C ALA A 67 -3.11 7.94 15.19
N SER A 68 -2.02 7.57 14.51
CA SER A 68 -1.54 8.20 13.27
C SER A 68 -1.88 7.38 12.03
N GLU A 69 -1.95 8.04 10.87
CA GLU A 69 -2.10 7.33 9.60
C GLU A 69 -0.85 6.48 9.28
N PRO A 70 -1.03 5.24 8.77
CA PRO A 70 0.09 4.36 8.48
C PRO A 70 0.95 4.91 7.33
N ARG A 71 2.26 4.67 7.45
CA ARG A 71 3.25 5.02 6.41
C ARG A 71 3.36 3.94 5.34
N ILE A 72 3.07 2.69 5.66
CA ILE A 72 2.96 1.58 4.70
C ILE A 72 1.51 1.09 4.70
N LEU A 73 0.86 1.17 3.55
CA LEU A 73 -0.52 0.72 3.39
C LEU A 73 -0.63 -0.39 2.34
N PHE A 74 -1.01 -1.58 2.78
CA PHE A 74 -1.34 -2.68 1.88
C PHE A 74 -2.80 -2.58 1.46
N VAL A 75 -3.08 -2.59 0.16
CA VAL A 75 -4.44 -2.41 -0.35
C VAL A 75 -4.83 -3.46 -1.37
N THR A 76 -6.12 -3.77 -1.49
CA THR A 76 -6.57 -4.48 -2.69
C THR A 76 -6.51 -3.57 -3.91
N THR A 77 -6.21 -4.14 -5.08
CA THR A 77 -6.24 -3.41 -6.36
C THR A 77 -7.58 -2.69 -6.58
N GLY A 78 -8.70 -3.35 -6.26
CA GLY A 78 -10.03 -2.74 -6.36
C GLY A 78 -10.24 -1.53 -5.45
N TYR A 79 -9.67 -1.55 -4.23
CA TYR A 79 -9.75 -0.38 -3.33
C TYR A 79 -8.96 0.81 -3.90
N LEU A 80 -7.78 0.55 -4.44
CA LEU A 80 -6.95 1.60 -5.03
C LEU A 80 -7.61 2.23 -6.26
N LEU A 81 -8.20 1.39 -7.12
CA LEU A 81 -8.96 1.83 -8.29
C LEU A 81 -10.17 2.69 -7.90
N GLN A 82 -10.95 2.25 -6.92
CA GLN A 82 -12.07 3.04 -6.42
C GLN A 82 -11.60 4.40 -5.87
N SER A 83 -10.48 4.41 -5.13
CA SER A 83 -9.90 5.64 -4.59
C SER A 83 -9.44 6.59 -5.70
N LEU A 84 -8.85 6.08 -6.77
CA LEU A 84 -8.45 6.87 -7.94
C LEU A 84 -9.61 7.47 -8.71
N VAL A 85 -10.71 6.72 -8.87
CA VAL A 85 -11.92 7.24 -9.53
C VAL A 85 -12.58 8.34 -8.69
N GLN A 86 -12.55 8.21 -7.37
CA GLN A 86 -13.15 9.19 -6.47
C GLN A 86 -12.32 10.46 -6.30
N ASP A 87 -11.01 10.32 -6.11
CA ASP A 87 -10.09 11.43 -5.89
C ASP A 87 -8.68 11.04 -6.39
N PRO A 88 -8.39 11.26 -7.68
CA PRO A 88 -7.12 10.85 -8.27
C PRO A 88 -5.95 11.65 -7.66
N ILE A 89 -6.14 12.93 -7.35
CA ILE A 89 -5.10 13.83 -6.83
C ILE A 89 -4.63 13.36 -5.45
N ARG A 90 -5.54 12.84 -4.62
CA ARG A 90 -5.18 12.31 -3.30
C ARG A 90 -4.19 11.16 -3.36
N LEU A 91 -4.20 10.35 -4.42
CA LEU A 91 -3.20 9.29 -4.57
C LEU A 91 -1.79 9.88 -4.76
N TYR A 92 -1.67 10.95 -5.54
CA TYR A 92 -0.40 11.59 -5.87
C TYR A 92 0.14 12.48 -4.75
N THR A 93 -0.76 13.16 -4.03
CA THR A 93 -0.36 14.06 -2.94
C THR A 93 -0.10 13.33 -1.62
N LYS A 94 -0.79 12.23 -1.35
CA LYS A 94 -0.64 11.47 -0.10
C LYS A 94 0.51 10.47 -0.14
N TRP A 95 0.66 9.73 -1.25
CA TRP A 95 1.62 8.63 -1.34
C TRP A 95 2.84 9.03 -2.15
N THR A 96 4.00 8.98 -1.52
CA THR A 96 5.30 9.23 -2.17
C THR A 96 5.71 8.09 -3.10
N HIS A 97 5.38 6.85 -2.72
CA HIS A 97 5.80 5.64 -3.43
C HIS A 97 4.59 4.71 -3.63
N ARG A 98 4.50 4.12 -4.83
CA ARG A 98 3.40 3.24 -5.24
C ARG A 98 4.01 1.93 -5.75
N ILE A 99 3.76 0.83 -5.07
CA ILE A 99 4.23 -0.51 -5.46
C ILE A 99 3.05 -1.29 -6.00
N LEU A 100 2.99 -1.46 -7.32
CA LEU A 100 1.91 -2.14 -8.00
C LEU A 100 2.25 -3.62 -8.18
N GLU A 101 1.59 -4.51 -7.43
CA GLU A 101 1.59 -5.94 -7.78
C GLU A 101 0.53 -6.23 -8.84
N ILE A 102 1.00 -6.57 -10.03
CA ILE A 102 0.18 -7.03 -11.15
C ILE A 102 0.35 -8.55 -11.25
N VAL A 103 -0.67 -9.33 -10.86
CA VAL A 103 -0.65 -10.80 -11.00
C VAL A 103 -1.30 -11.25 -12.32
N LYS A 104 -1.95 -10.35 -13.07
CA LYS A 104 -2.43 -10.58 -14.42
C LYS A 104 -2.62 -9.24 -15.11
N LEU A 105 -2.30 -9.13 -16.40
CA LEU A 105 -2.75 -8.04 -17.27
C LEU A 105 -4.28 -8.14 -17.38
N ASP A 106 -5.00 -7.71 -16.36
CA ASP A 106 -6.43 -7.42 -16.44
C ASP A 106 -6.61 -5.92 -16.72
N ILE A 107 -7.82 -5.55 -17.13
CA ILE A 107 -8.17 -4.15 -17.46
C ILE A 107 -7.84 -3.22 -16.27
N ALA A 108 -8.02 -3.71 -15.04
CA ALA A 108 -7.76 -2.98 -13.80
C ALA A 108 -6.26 -2.64 -13.62
N GLY A 109 -5.36 -3.60 -13.85
CA GLY A 109 -3.92 -3.40 -13.80
C GLY A 109 -3.43 -2.47 -14.90
N ASN A 110 -3.97 -2.61 -16.12
CA ASN A 110 -3.61 -1.76 -17.25
C ASN A 110 -4.07 -0.31 -17.06
N VAL A 111 -5.27 -0.10 -16.51
CA VAL A 111 -5.77 1.23 -16.17
C VAL A 111 -4.92 1.86 -15.05
N LEU A 112 -4.52 1.08 -14.03
CA LEU A 112 -3.63 1.60 -12.99
C LEU A 112 -2.27 2.03 -13.54
N ALA A 113 -1.66 1.20 -14.41
CA ALA A 113 -0.39 1.54 -15.05
C ALA A 113 -0.54 2.80 -15.93
N TYR A 114 -1.58 2.85 -16.77
CA TYR A 114 -1.86 4.00 -17.61
C TYR A 114 -2.11 5.29 -16.82
N LEU A 115 -2.89 5.22 -15.73
CA LEU A 115 -3.14 6.38 -14.88
C LEU A 115 -1.86 6.81 -14.15
N ALA A 116 -1.04 5.86 -13.69
CA ALA A 116 0.25 6.18 -13.08
C ALA A 116 1.15 6.94 -14.06
N ASP A 117 1.19 6.53 -15.34
CA ASP A 117 1.97 7.20 -16.37
C ASP A 117 1.37 8.57 -16.76
N TYR A 118 0.05 8.66 -16.91
CA TYR A 118 -0.66 9.87 -17.31
C TYR A 118 -0.48 11.04 -16.34
N PHE A 119 -0.46 10.76 -15.04
CA PHE A 119 -0.30 11.77 -13.98
C PHE A 119 1.15 11.93 -13.50
N SER A 120 2.11 11.23 -14.14
CA SER A 120 3.54 11.45 -13.91
C SER A 120 4.14 12.49 -14.88
N CYS A 121 3.33 12.98 -15.84
CA CYS A 121 3.65 14.12 -16.71
C CYS A 121 3.11 15.44 -16.13
#